data_AF-A0A0A0BZM6-F1
#
_entry.id   AF-A0A0A0BZM6-F1
#
_cell.length_a   1.000
_cell.length_b   1.000
_cell.length_c   1.000
_cell.angle_alpha   90.00
_cell.angle_beta   90.00
_cell.angle_gamma   90.00
#
_symmetry.space_group_name_H-M   'P 1'
#
loop_
_entity.id
_entity.type
_entity.pdbx_description
1 polymer ?
#
loop_
_entity_poly.entity_id
_entity_poly.type
_entity_poly.pdbx_seq_one_letter_code
_entity_poly.pdbx_strand_id
1 'polypeptide(L)'
;MPAEGSSWCEFKGRAAYFDVVGVDEEGCRVVAAGAAWTYLDPTPAFAAVAGHIALYPGRMTRCTVDGEAVRPQEGGFYGGWVTSRVVGPFKGSPGTRGW
;
A
#
# COMPACT_ATOMS: atom_id res chain seq x y z
N MET A 1 13.64 9.00 2.45
CA MET A 1 13.40 9.38 3.86
C MET A 1 12.02 8.88 4.24
N PRO A 2 11.79 8.44 5.49
CA PRO A 2 10.44 8.13 5.96
C PRO A 2 9.53 9.35 5.77
N ALA A 3 8.31 9.12 5.29
CA ALA A 3 7.28 10.15 5.23
C ALA A 3 6.69 10.40 6.63
N GLU A 4 6.03 11.53 6.83
CA GLU A 4 5.29 11.77 8.08
C GLU A 4 4.17 10.73 8.25
N GLY A 5 4.15 10.08 9.41
CA GLY A 5 3.12 9.13 9.80
C GLY A 5 3.62 7.71 10.07
N SER A 6 2.88 6.98 10.90
CA SER A 6 3.00 5.52 11.08
C SER A 6 1.62 4.97 11.40
N SER A 7 1.39 3.69 11.11
CA SER A 7 0.19 2.98 11.57
C SER A 7 0.60 1.78 12.40
N TRP A 8 -0.26 1.39 13.33
CA TRP A 8 -0.06 0.20 14.14
C TRP A 8 -1.05 -0.88 13.70
N CYS A 9 -0.52 -2.07 13.45
CA CYS A 9 -1.30 -3.29 13.33
C CYS A 9 -1.02 -4.15 14.56
N GLU A 10 -2.08 -4.52 15.27
CA GLU A 10 -2.04 -5.36 16.46
C GLU A 10 -1.38 -6.73 16.23
N PHE A 11 -1.33 -7.20 14.99
CA PHE A 11 -0.67 -8.47 14.63
C PHE A 11 0.77 -8.30 14.17
N LYS A 12 1.03 -7.30 13.32
CA LYS A 12 2.28 -7.19 12.55
C LYS A 12 3.26 -6.20 13.17
N GLY A 13 2.79 -5.26 13.98
CA GLY A 13 3.60 -4.19 14.56
C GLY A 13 3.42 -2.86 13.83
N ARG A 14 4.45 -2.01 13.92
CA ARG A 14 4.43 -0.62 13.42
C ARG A 14 4.83 -0.56 11.95
N ALA A 15 3.93 -0.04 11.12
CA ALA A 15 4.25 0.30 9.74
C ALA A 15 4.88 1.70 9.66
N ALA A 16 5.94 1.84 8.86
CA ALA A 16 6.51 3.12 8.48
C ALA A 16 6.08 3.46 7.06
N TYR A 17 5.84 4.75 6.79
CA TYR A 17 5.47 5.24 5.45
C TYR A 17 6.66 5.85 4.72
N PHE A 18 6.60 5.85 3.39
CA PHE A 18 7.54 6.53 2.50
C PHE A 18 6.79 7.25 1.38
N ASP A 19 7.40 8.34 0.91
CA ASP A 19 7.01 8.97 -0.33
C ASP A 19 7.61 8.19 -1.50
N VAL A 20 6.87 8.09 -2.60
CA VAL A 20 7.39 7.56 -3.86
C VAL A 20 7.74 8.73 -4.75
N VAL A 21 9.02 8.83 -5.12
CA VAL A 21 9.54 9.88 -5.99
C VAL A 21 9.77 9.27 -7.37
N GLY A 22 9.25 9.93 -8.40
CA GLY A 22 9.41 9.49 -9.78
C GLY A 22 9.49 10.68 -10.74
N VAL A 23 9.32 10.38 -12.02
CA VAL A 23 9.18 11.36 -13.10
C VAL A 23 7.90 11.06 -13.88
N ASP A 24 7.22 12.10 -14.36
CA ASP A 24 6.09 11.97 -15.27
C ASP A 24 6.53 11.78 -16.73
N GLU A 25 5.57 11.75 -17.65
CA GLU A 25 5.82 11.54 -19.09
C GLU A 25 6.60 12.71 -19.71
N GLU A 26 6.46 13.91 -19.13
CA GLU A 26 7.17 15.13 -19.52
C GLU A 26 8.57 15.24 -18.86
N GLY A 27 8.95 14.30 -18.01
CA GLY A 27 10.24 14.26 -17.31
C GLY A 27 10.32 15.17 -16.08
N CYS A 28 9.20 15.75 -15.64
CA CYS A 28 9.13 16.53 -14.41
C CYS A 28 9.13 15.62 -13.18
N ARG A 29 9.79 16.07 -12.10
CA ARG A 29 9.82 15.34 -10.83
C ARG A 29 8.43 15.32 -10.20
N VAL A 30 7.93 14.13 -9.89
CA VAL A 30 6.67 13.93 -9.17
C VAL A 30 6.90 13.21 -7.84
N VAL A 31 6.05 13.52 -6.86
CA VAL A 31 6.11 12.91 -5.51
C VAL A 31 4.72 12.44 -5.11
N ALA A 32 4.56 11.14 -4.90
CA ALA A 32 3.37 10.54 -4.30
C ALA A 32 3.60 10.37 -2.79
N ALA A 33 3.04 11.30 -2.01
CA ALA A 33 3.26 11.39 -0.57
C ALA A 33 2.63 10.21 0.20
N GLY A 34 3.40 9.61 1.11
CA GLY A 34 2.97 8.49 1.96
C GLY A 34 2.36 7.32 1.17
N ALA A 35 2.80 7.13 -0.07
CA ALA A 35 2.18 6.20 -1.00
C ALA A 35 2.85 4.81 -0.96
N ALA A 36 3.90 4.64 -0.17
CA ALA A 36 4.54 3.37 0.15
C ALA A 36 4.61 3.13 1.66
N TRP A 37 4.68 1.87 2.06
CA TRP A 37 4.83 1.48 3.46
C TRP A 37 5.64 0.19 3.63
N THR A 38 6.17 -0.02 4.83
CA THR A 38 6.89 -1.23 5.22
C THR A 38 6.72 -1.55 6.70
N TYR A 39 6.95 -2.81 7.08
CA TYR A 39 7.24 -3.17 8.47
C TYR A 39 8.75 -3.31 8.63
N LEU A 40 9.41 -2.35 9.29
CA LEU A 40 10.86 -2.42 9.54
C LEU A 40 11.21 -3.44 10.63
N ASP A 41 10.34 -3.55 11.64
CA ASP A 41 10.51 -4.42 12.79
C ASP A 41 9.16 -5.11 13.08
N PRO A 42 8.75 -6.08 12.23
CA PRO A 42 7.51 -6.81 12.45
C PRO A 42 7.63 -7.80 13.61
N THR A 43 6.48 -8.27 14.11
CA THR A 43 6.47 -9.39 15.08
C THR A 43 7.10 -10.66 14.47
N PRO A 44 7.64 -11.60 15.29
CA PRO A 44 8.38 -12.75 14.77
C PRO A 44 7.62 -13.61 13.75
N ALA A 45 6.29 -13.73 13.91
CA ALA A 45 5.42 -14.47 12.98
C ALA A 45 5.38 -13.85 11.56
N PHE A 46 5.75 -12.58 11.41
CA PHE A 46 5.77 -11.83 10.16
C PHE A 46 7.18 -11.38 9.75
N ALA A 47 8.23 -11.98 10.33
CA ALA A 47 9.62 -11.65 9.99
C ALA A 47 9.94 -11.75 8.49
N ALA A 48 9.24 -12.63 7.77
CA ALA A 48 9.43 -12.81 6.33
C ALA A 48 9.12 -11.54 5.49
N VAL A 49 8.28 -10.63 5.99
CA VAL A 49 7.95 -9.38 5.29
C VAL A 49 8.73 -8.17 5.82
N ALA A 50 9.69 -8.38 6.73
CA ALA A 50 10.52 -7.30 7.25
C ALA A 50 11.23 -6.57 6.11
N GLY A 51 11.14 -5.23 6.12
CA GLY A 51 11.76 -4.35 5.12
C GLY A 51 11.15 -4.42 3.70
N HIS A 52 10.16 -5.28 3.45
CA HIS A 52 9.49 -5.31 2.15
C HIS A 52 8.64 -4.05 1.97
N ILE A 53 8.67 -3.48 0.77
CA ILE A 53 7.88 -2.29 0.43
C ILE A 53 6.58 -2.71 -0.24
N ALA A 54 5.47 -2.16 0.26
CA ALA A 54 4.18 -2.21 -0.41
C ALA A 54 3.75 -0.80 -0.81
N LEU A 55 3.00 -0.67 -1.90
CA LEU A 55 2.44 0.60 -2.37
C LEU A 55 0.93 0.65 -2.13
N TYR A 56 0.40 1.87 -2.00
CA TYR A 56 -1.03 2.17 -2.09
C TYR A 56 -1.40 2.46 -3.54
N PRO A 57 -2.05 1.53 -4.28
CA PRO A 57 -2.37 1.75 -5.69
C PRO A 57 -3.27 2.97 -5.91
N GLY A 58 -4.17 3.27 -4.95
CA GLY A 58 -5.06 4.42 -5.01
C GLY A 58 -4.36 5.78 -4.79
N ARG A 59 -3.07 5.79 -4.45
CA ARG A 59 -2.24 7.00 -4.34
C ARG A 59 -1.23 7.13 -5.49
N MET A 60 -1.30 6.24 -6.47
CA MET A 60 -0.44 6.22 -7.65
C MET A 60 -1.25 6.52 -8.91
N THR A 61 -0.57 7.01 -9.96
CA THR A 61 -1.19 7.19 -11.28
C THR A 61 -1.62 5.85 -11.87
N ARG A 62 -0.76 4.83 -11.80
CA ARG A 62 -1.04 3.48 -12.29
C ARG A 62 -0.13 2.45 -11.62
N CYS A 63 -0.72 1.37 -11.13
CA CYS A 63 0.01 0.16 -10.73
C CYS A 63 -0.41 -1.01 -11.62
N THR A 64 0.53 -1.86 -11.97
CA THR A 64 0.28 -3.06 -12.78
C THR A 64 0.93 -4.29 -12.17
N VAL A 65 0.28 -5.45 -12.31
CA VAL A 65 0.85 -6.77 -11.99
C VAL A 65 0.71 -7.64 -13.23
N ASP A 66 1.80 -8.19 -13.74
CA ASP A 66 1.82 -8.99 -14.97
C ASP A 66 1.12 -8.30 -16.17
N GLY A 67 1.27 -6.99 -16.28
CA GLY A 67 0.63 -6.17 -17.31
C GLY A 67 -0.85 -5.82 -17.06
N GLU A 68 -1.49 -6.41 -16.05
CA GLU A 68 -2.85 -6.08 -15.65
C GLU A 68 -2.88 -4.84 -14.76
N ALA A 69 -3.77 -3.88 -15.05
CA ALA A 69 -3.97 -2.71 -14.20
C ALA A 69 -4.67 -3.08 -12.89
N VAL A 70 -4.08 -2.67 -11.77
CA VAL A 70 -4.59 -2.94 -10.43
C VAL A 70 -5.73 -1.99 -10.12
N ARG A 71 -6.86 -2.52 -9.65
CA ARG A 71 -7.92 -1.75 -9.02
C ARG A 71 -7.60 -1.58 -7.53
N PRO A 72 -7.56 -0.34 -7.00
CA PRO A 72 -7.35 -0.15 -5.57
C PRO A 72 -8.54 -0.67 -4.77
N GLN A 73 -8.26 -1.31 -3.64
CA GLN A 73 -9.29 -1.65 -2.66
C GLN A 73 -9.98 -0.39 -2.15
N GLU A 74 -11.32 -0.43 -2.10
CA GLU A 74 -12.14 0.69 -1.63
C GLU A 74 -11.80 1.10 -0.19
N GLY A 75 -12.07 2.36 0.16
CA GLY A 75 -11.86 2.89 1.51
C GLY A 75 -10.44 3.36 1.82
N GLY A 76 -9.45 3.08 0.97
CA GLY A 76 -8.12 3.73 0.97
C GLY A 76 -7.19 3.40 2.16
N PHE A 77 -7.67 2.69 3.18
CA PHE A 77 -6.91 2.35 4.38
C PHE A 77 -5.99 1.13 4.19
N TYR A 78 -6.52 0.05 3.59
CA TYR A 78 -5.81 -1.23 3.50
C TYR A 78 -4.78 -1.30 2.37
N GLY A 79 -4.86 -0.39 1.38
CA GLY A 79 -3.93 -0.39 0.25
C GLY A 79 -3.97 -1.65 -0.60
N GLY A 80 -5.09 -2.39 -0.62
CA GLY A 80 -5.19 -3.66 -1.32
C GLY A 80 -5.10 -3.54 -2.84
N TRP A 81 -4.61 -4.62 -3.44
CA TRP A 81 -4.33 -4.78 -4.86
C TRP A 81 -5.35 -5.76 -5.45
N VAL A 82 -6.35 -5.26 -6.15
CA VAL A 82 -7.39 -6.09 -6.78
C VAL A 82 -7.07 -6.25 -8.26
N THR A 83 -6.91 -7.50 -8.70
CA THR A 83 -6.80 -7.90 -10.11
C THR A 83 -7.87 -8.93 -10.43
N SER A 84 -8.00 -9.33 -11.69
CA SER A 84 -8.89 -10.38 -12.18
C SER A 84 -8.66 -11.73 -11.50
N ARG A 85 -7.45 -11.94 -10.96
CA ARG A 85 -7.04 -13.15 -10.23
C ARG A 85 -7.43 -13.12 -8.76
N VAL A 86 -7.86 -11.97 -8.22
CA VAL A 86 -8.23 -11.82 -6.81
C VAL A 86 -9.74 -11.62 -6.72
N VAL A 87 -10.44 -12.55 -6.06
CA VAL A 87 -11.90 -12.51 -5.90
C VAL A 87 -12.24 -12.16 -4.45
N GLY A 88 -13.23 -11.29 -4.27
CA GLY A 88 -13.67 -10.80 -2.96
C GLY A 88 -14.40 -11.85 -2.10
N PRO A 89 -14.90 -11.44 -0.93
CA PRO A 89 -15.16 -10.05 -0.53
C PRO A 89 -13.91 -9.29 -0.08
N PHE A 90 -13.89 -7.98 -0.35
CA PHE A 90 -12.81 -7.08 0.09
C PHE A 90 -13.27 -6.24 1.28
N LYS A 91 -12.38 -6.04 2.26
CA LYS A 91 -12.60 -5.03 3.31
C LYS A 91 -12.63 -3.61 2.68
N GLY A 92 -13.22 -2.63 3.35
CA GLY A 92 -13.18 -1.22 2.93
C GLY A 92 -14.42 -0.67 2.21
N SER A 93 -15.28 -1.51 1.63
CA SER A 93 -16.60 -1.09 1.11
C SER A 93 -17.58 -0.74 2.25
N PRO A 94 -18.64 0.07 2.00
CA PRO A 94 -19.65 0.39 3.01
C PRO A 94 -20.20 -0.89 3.69
N GLY A 95 -20.18 -0.93 5.03
CA GLY A 95 -20.60 -2.11 5.81
C GLY A 95 -19.49 -3.09 6.20
N THR A 96 -18.23 -2.89 5.77
CA THR A 96 -17.09 -3.78 6.10
C THR A 96 -16.10 -3.18 7.13
N ARG A 97 -16.42 -2.03 7.71
CA ARG A 97 -15.64 -1.42 8.82
C ARG A 97 -15.99 -2.14 10.12
N GLY A 98 -15.04 -2.83 10.74
CA GLY A 98 -15.23 -3.45 12.06
C GLY A 98 -14.81 -4.91 12.22
N TRP A 99 -13.83 -5.38 11.44
CA TRP A 99 -13.26 -6.72 11.58
C TRP A 99 -11.75 -6.65 11.76
#